data_AF-A0A2P7TW24-F1
#
_entry.id   AF-A0A2P7TW24-F1
#
_cell.length_a   1.000
_cell.length_b   1.000
_cell.length_c   1.000
_cell.angle_alpha   90.00
_cell.angle_beta   90.00
_cell.angle_gamma   90.00
#
_symmetry.space_group_name_H-M   'P 1'
#
loop_
_entity.id
_entity.type
_entity.pdbx_description
1 polymer ?
#
loop_
_entity_poly.entity_id
_entity_poly.type
_entity_poly.pdbx_seq_one_letter_code
_entity_poly.pdbx_strand_id
1 'polypeptide(L)'
;MKNLILSVFFVLLSQLIGIQKTTAQTNLPCGVQSPITELSFLDSLASQMCEPFSCITAITQAQYNGQFVFYTTPNILCADFPIEVYTCSGLLLCSMGGFGGNIGNCPNFFETITGSVEIANANTYCNANTGCFDASLVNANSCIDTLGMYSPVCGCDNVSYGNNCDAANAGITSSVPGICGTVFDCINPAQINPVAPCPAIYAPVCGCDGITYDNDCVAQNMGVTTFVPGVCGEPTIFQPCLDPNAVNTNPCPVNYEPVCGCNGVTYVNSCYATRAGVLSYTAGQCEITTYEVCADNAVEIGVPFVPNTIYIWSPATGLSCDNCPDPMASPDETSVYTLTTLSTVGGAPSVQHFLVYVNNCYPTYSYTICEGDSISLGNPFIPNTLYNWIPTTGLSCAFCPNPVASPLVNTVYTLTMTSTFGGDPTYEIYEIFVSDCLSDTLYYQLCPGDTLQLVPEYSDILETSFSWTPDTNLICTDCPTPYAWPQDTTLYTFTNYDWGTGEVTTSYHMVNVSQAFCDTTNAIPTHAAGNQLRVYPNPLQGTELFVQLPGSNVGNATIGVYDVTGKSVNMQVAVNQTGSFSVKLTELPAGLFFIRVQTNAGIYVGSFVKQ
;
A
#
# COMPACT_ATOMS: atom_id res chain seq x y z
N MET A 1 70.67 34.81 -50.50
CA MET A 1 70.54 34.24 -51.87
C MET A 1 69.51 33.13 -51.81
N LYS A 2 68.53 33.10 -52.74
CA LYS A 2 67.57 31.99 -53.04
C LYS A 2 66.81 31.40 -51.83
N ASN A 3 65.51 31.72 -51.68
CA ASN A 3 64.36 30.98 -52.25
C ASN A 3 64.20 29.56 -51.66
N LEU A 4 63.03 28.98 -51.37
CA LEU A 4 61.61 29.35 -51.21
C LEU A 4 60.90 27.97 -51.27
N ILE A 5 60.05 27.58 -50.31
CA ILE A 5 58.94 26.58 -50.49
C ILE A 5 59.40 25.10 -50.74
N LEU A 6 58.76 24.00 -50.30
CA LEU A 6 57.36 23.68 -49.95
C LEU A 6 57.26 22.68 -48.78
N SER A 7 56.05 22.54 -48.23
CA SER A 7 55.62 21.69 -47.12
C SER A 7 55.02 20.32 -47.53
N VAL A 8 54.64 19.54 -46.50
CA VAL A 8 53.66 18.42 -46.44
C VAL A 8 54.17 16.98 -46.69
N PHE A 9 53.61 16.06 -45.90
CA PHE A 9 53.65 14.57 -45.92
C PHE A 9 54.87 13.83 -45.35
N PHE A 10 54.77 13.51 -44.05
CA PHE A 10 55.38 12.32 -43.44
C PHE A 10 54.27 11.50 -42.74
N VAL A 11 53.71 10.51 -43.45
CA VAL A 11 52.68 9.58 -42.97
C VAL A 11 52.89 8.25 -43.70
N LEU A 12 53.09 7.15 -42.95
CA LEU A 12 53.08 5.74 -43.42
C LEU A 12 54.19 5.32 -44.43
N LEU A 13 54.63 4.05 -44.55
CA LEU A 13 54.40 2.78 -43.83
C LEU A 13 55.55 1.76 -44.16
N SER A 14 55.63 0.67 -43.38
CA SER A 14 56.01 -0.70 -43.78
C SER A 14 57.46 -1.14 -44.08
N GLN A 15 58.01 -1.86 -43.07
CA GLN A 15 58.45 -3.28 -43.12
C GLN A 15 59.85 -3.72 -43.63
N LEU A 16 60.30 -4.84 -43.04
CA LEU A 16 61.36 -5.81 -43.42
C LEU A 16 62.82 -5.36 -43.11
N ILE A 17 63.72 -6.13 -42.48
CA ILE A 17 63.72 -7.52 -41.94
C ILE A 17 64.67 -7.63 -40.73
N GLY A 18 64.27 -8.41 -39.72
CA GLY A 18 65.11 -9.46 -39.10
C GLY A 18 66.25 -9.09 -38.14
N ILE A 19 65.96 -9.17 -36.85
CA ILE A 19 66.89 -9.76 -35.86
C ILE A 19 66.35 -11.15 -35.51
N GLN A 20 67.25 -12.14 -35.41
CA GLN A 20 66.85 -13.54 -35.33
C GLN A 20 66.38 -13.95 -33.92
N LYS A 21 65.33 -14.80 -33.91
CA LYS A 21 65.11 -15.75 -32.81
C LYS A 21 66.33 -16.68 -32.70
N THR A 22 67.02 -16.64 -31.57
CA THR A 22 67.94 -17.72 -31.16
C THR A 22 67.60 -18.15 -29.73
N THR A 23 67.50 -19.46 -29.52
CA THR A 23 67.01 -20.12 -28.30
C THR A 23 65.67 -19.60 -27.79
N ALA A 24 64.58 -20.30 -28.15
CA ALA A 24 63.42 -20.33 -27.27
C ALA A 24 63.89 -20.83 -25.89
N GLN A 25 63.79 -20.01 -24.86
CA GLN A 25 63.94 -20.47 -23.47
C GLN A 25 62.71 -21.32 -23.17
N THR A 26 62.83 -22.63 -23.41
CA THR A 26 61.70 -23.59 -23.48
C THR A 26 60.88 -23.72 -22.19
N ASN A 27 61.31 -23.07 -21.10
CA ASN A 27 60.69 -23.15 -19.78
C ASN A 27 60.24 -21.78 -19.21
N LEU A 28 60.40 -20.66 -19.93
CA LEU A 28 59.86 -19.37 -19.46
C LEU A 28 58.38 -19.21 -19.84
N PRO A 29 57.51 -18.79 -18.90
CA PRO A 29 56.12 -18.53 -19.21
C PRO A 29 55.99 -17.42 -20.25
N CYS A 30 55.36 -17.74 -21.38
CA CYS A 30 55.16 -16.81 -22.49
C CYS A 30 56.44 -16.16 -23.07
N GLY A 31 57.63 -16.67 -22.71
CA GLY A 31 58.92 -16.12 -23.13
C GLY A 31 59.38 -14.86 -22.38
N VAL A 32 58.73 -14.49 -21.27
CA VAL A 32 59.08 -13.33 -20.41
C VAL A 32 59.57 -13.79 -19.03
N GLN A 33 60.24 -12.90 -18.27
CA GLN A 33 60.73 -13.24 -16.93
C GLN A 33 59.70 -12.93 -15.83
N SER A 34 58.99 -11.81 -15.97
CA SER A 34 58.00 -11.30 -15.01
C SER A 34 56.68 -10.99 -15.71
N PRO A 35 55.77 -11.99 -15.87
CA PRO A 35 54.54 -11.84 -16.65
C PRO A 35 53.66 -10.65 -16.28
N ILE A 36 53.48 -10.34 -14.99
CA ILE A 36 52.66 -9.20 -14.53
C ILE A 36 53.16 -7.87 -15.10
N THR A 37 54.47 -7.62 -15.06
CA THR A 37 55.07 -6.33 -15.47
C THR A 37 55.43 -6.27 -16.95
N GLU A 38 55.53 -7.41 -17.64
CA GLU A 38 55.94 -7.49 -19.05
C GLU A 38 54.79 -7.74 -20.03
N LEU A 39 53.64 -8.24 -19.55
CA LEU A 39 52.44 -8.46 -20.37
C LEU A 39 51.36 -7.45 -19.98
N SER A 40 51.15 -6.43 -20.82
CA SER A 40 50.27 -5.29 -20.53
C SER A 40 48.80 -5.64 -20.19
N PHE A 41 48.29 -6.79 -20.65
CA PHE A 41 46.96 -7.26 -20.27
C PHE A 41 46.91 -7.77 -18.83
N LEU A 42 48.01 -8.36 -18.31
CA LEU A 42 48.13 -8.77 -16.91
C LEU A 42 48.34 -7.58 -15.98
N ASP A 43 49.10 -6.57 -16.41
CA ASP A 43 49.22 -5.29 -15.69
C ASP A 43 47.86 -4.58 -15.56
N SER A 44 47.05 -4.61 -16.62
CA SER A 44 45.68 -4.10 -16.62
C SER A 44 44.75 -4.89 -15.68
N LEU A 45 44.84 -6.22 -15.67
CA LEU A 45 44.11 -7.09 -14.74
C LEU A 45 44.56 -6.92 -13.28
N ALA A 46 45.86 -6.71 -13.05
CA ALA A 46 46.43 -6.49 -11.71
C ALA A 46 46.06 -5.11 -11.15
N SER A 47 45.91 -4.10 -12.03
CA SER A 47 45.34 -2.81 -11.65
C SER A 47 43.87 -2.93 -11.27
N GLN A 48 43.07 -3.64 -12.08
CA GLN A 48 41.65 -3.94 -11.76
C GLN A 48 41.48 -4.71 -10.45
N MET A 49 42.46 -5.54 -10.06
CA MET A 49 42.47 -6.28 -8.78
C MET A 49 42.60 -5.36 -7.55
N CYS A 50 43.13 -4.14 -7.69
CA CYS A 50 43.23 -3.16 -6.60
C CYS A 50 42.07 -2.13 -6.55
N GLU A 51 41.14 -2.16 -7.50
CA GLU A 51 39.97 -1.28 -7.48
C GLU A 51 38.98 -1.71 -6.38
N PRO A 52 38.27 -0.76 -5.73
CA PRO A 52 37.27 -1.09 -4.72
C PRO A 52 36.15 -1.95 -5.33
N PHE A 53 35.75 -2.99 -4.59
CA PHE A 53 34.80 -4.03 -5.03
C PHE A 53 35.26 -4.90 -6.22
N SER A 54 36.57 -5.00 -6.47
CA SER A 54 37.07 -5.94 -7.48
C SER A 54 36.67 -7.39 -7.21
N CYS A 55 36.10 -8.03 -8.23
CA CYS A 55 35.78 -9.45 -8.20
C CYS A 55 36.98 -10.35 -8.50
N ILE A 56 38.17 -9.80 -8.79
CA ILE A 56 39.42 -10.56 -8.94
C ILE A 56 40.20 -10.47 -7.62
N THR A 57 40.62 -11.59 -7.05
CA THR A 57 41.46 -11.62 -5.82
C THR A 57 42.90 -12.04 -6.08
N ALA A 58 43.12 -12.83 -7.14
CA ALA A 58 44.44 -13.27 -7.57
C ALA A 58 44.50 -13.51 -9.08
N ILE A 59 45.72 -13.46 -9.62
CA ILE A 59 46.04 -13.86 -10.99
C ILE A 59 46.97 -15.07 -10.91
N THR A 60 46.57 -16.17 -11.54
CA THR A 60 47.30 -17.44 -11.52
C THR A 60 47.76 -17.82 -12.92
N GLN A 61 49.04 -18.18 -13.04
CA GLN A 61 49.63 -18.78 -14.24
C GLN A 61 49.51 -20.30 -14.17
N ALA A 62 49.22 -20.98 -15.26
CA ALA A 62 49.27 -22.45 -15.36
C ALA A 62 49.66 -22.92 -16.78
N GLN A 63 49.88 -24.23 -16.94
CA GLN A 63 49.95 -24.87 -18.25
C GLN A 63 48.68 -25.65 -18.56
N TYR A 64 48.08 -25.40 -19.73
CA TYR A 64 46.91 -26.09 -20.26
C TYR A 64 47.20 -26.56 -21.69
N ASN A 65 46.96 -27.84 -21.99
CA ASN A 65 47.27 -28.47 -23.29
C ASN A 65 48.71 -28.20 -23.81
N GLY A 66 49.68 -28.09 -22.91
CA GLY A 66 51.09 -27.82 -23.24
C GLY A 66 51.43 -26.37 -23.58
N GLN A 67 50.51 -25.43 -23.36
CA GLN A 67 50.74 -23.98 -23.49
C GLN A 67 50.57 -23.26 -22.15
N PHE A 68 51.31 -22.17 -21.95
CA PHE A 68 51.10 -21.30 -20.80
C PHE A 68 49.83 -20.46 -20.97
N VAL A 69 49.03 -20.41 -19.91
CA VAL A 69 47.80 -19.63 -19.79
C VAL A 69 47.77 -18.92 -18.45
N PHE A 70 46.96 -17.87 -18.34
CA PHE A 70 46.70 -17.16 -17.10
C PHE A 70 45.20 -17.19 -16.83
N TYR A 71 44.80 -17.28 -15.57
CA TYR A 71 43.39 -17.18 -15.18
C TYR A 71 43.22 -16.39 -13.90
N THR A 72 42.05 -15.76 -13.76
CA THR A 72 41.67 -14.98 -12.59
C THR A 72 41.02 -15.86 -11.52
N THR A 73 41.29 -15.57 -10.26
CA THR A 73 40.60 -16.18 -9.13
C THR A 73 39.51 -15.22 -8.65
N PRO A 74 38.23 -15.62 -8.64
CA PRO A 74 37.14 -14.73 -8.28
C PRO A 74 37.08 -14.53 -6.75
N ASN A 75 36.57 -13.38 -6.32
CA ASN A 75 36.26 -13.11 -4.92
C ASN A 75 35.09 -13.98 -4.46
N ILE A 76 35.14 -14.50 -3.22
CA ILE A 76 34.05 -15.29 -2.64
C ILE A 76 32.74 -14.48 -2.51
N LEU A 77 32.85 -13.14 -2.42
CA LEU A 77 31.71 -12.22 -2.46
C LEU A 77 31.13 -12.03 -3.87
N CYS A 78 31.85 -12.47 -4.92
CA CYS A 78 31.42 -12.46 -6.31
C CYS A 78 31.29 -13.90 -6.85
N ALA A 79 30.54 -14.76 -6.16
CA ALA A 79 30.45 -16.20 -6.46
C ALA A 79 30.03 -16.55 -7.90
N ASP A 80 29.32 -15.64 -8.58
CA ASP A 80 28.86 -15.80 -9.96
C ASP A 80 29.80 -15.22 -11.03
N PHE A 81 30.94 -14.61 -10.64
CA PHE A 81 31.89 -14.04 -11.60
C PHE A 81 32.65 -15.16 -12.34
N PRO A 82 32.65 -15.18 -13.68
CA PRO A 82 33.21 -16.29 -14.42
C PRO A 82 34.74 -16.28 -14.38
N ILE A 83 35.34 -17.46 -14.31
CA ILE A 83 36.79 -17.63 -14.43
C ILE A 83 37.19 -17.55 -15.89
N GLU A 84 37.96 -16.53 -16.22
CA GLU A 84 38.45 -16.27 -17.56
C GLU A 84 39.88 -16.76 -17.73
N VAL A 85 40.13 -17.54 -18.79
CA VAL A 85 41.44 -18.11 -19.12
C VAL A 85 41.99 -17.39 -20.34
N TYR A 86 43.17 -16.80 -20.20
CA TYR A 86 43.86 -16.00 -21.20
C TYR A 86 45.11 -16.71 -21.73
N THR A 87 45.35 -16.60 -23.03
CA THR A 87 46.61 -17.02 -23.65
C THR A 87 47.74 -16.02 -23.38
N CYS A 88 48.99 -16.41 -23.67
CA CYS A 88 50.15 -15.52 -23.65
C CYS A 88 50.02 -14.21 -24.43
N SER A 89 49.10 -14.10 -25.40
CA SER A 89 48.86 -12.88 -26.18
C SER A 89 47.68 -12.05 -25.66
N GLY A 90 47.16 -12.34 -24.45
CA GLY A 90 46.01 -11.66 -23.87
C GLY A 90 44.67 -11.98 -24.54
N LEU A 91 44.60 -13.01 -25.39
CA LEU A 91 43.34 -13.45 -25.98
C LEU A 91 42.62 -14.38 -25.00
N LEU A 92 41.35 -14.10 -24.73
CA LEU A 92 40.46 -14.99 -23.97
C LEU A 92 40.32 -16.33 -24.72
N LEU A 93 40.84 -17.40 -24.11
CA LEU A 93 40.81 -18.77 -24.62
C LEU A 93 39.47 -19.43 -24.31
N CYS A 94 38.99 -19.26 -23.08
CA CYS A 94 37.72 -19.78 -22.59
C CYS A 94 37.32 -19.09 -21.29
N SER A 95 36.05 -19.22 -20.93
CA SER A 95 35.46 -18.71 -19.69
C SER A 95 34.62 -19.81 -19.05
N MET A 96 34.55 -19.86 -17.73
CA MET A 96 33.91 -20.93 -16.94
C MET A 96 33.11 -20.36 -15.76
N GLY A 97 31.84 -20.75 -15.65
CA GLY A 97 30.92 -20.21 -14.64
C GLY A 97 30.02 -19.08 -15.18
N GLY A 98 29.20 -18.50 -14.30
CA GLY A 98 28.27 -17.41 -14.61
C GLY A 98 26.92 -17.83 -15.19
N PHE A 99 25.89 -17.02 -14.97
CA PHE A 99 24.55 -17.20 -15.56
C PHE A 99 24.55 -16.83 -17.04
N GLY A 100 24.16 -17.76 -17.92
CA GLY A 100 24.07 -17.49 -19.37
C GLY A 100 24.26 -18.68 -20.31
N GLY A 101 24.54 -19.89 -19.79
CA GLY A 101 24.56 -21.11 -20.61
C GLY A 101 25.79 -21.29 -21.51
N ASN A 102 26.86 -20.51 -21.31
CA ASN A 102 28.18 -20.87 -21.80
C ASN A 102 28.69 -22.10 -21.03
N ILE A 103 28.39 -23.29 -21.56
CA ILE A 103 29.16 -24.50 -21.24
C ILE A 103 30.60 -24.18 -21.66
N GLY A 104 31.48 -23.93 -20.69
CA GLY A 104 32.80 -23.39 -20.95
C GLY A 104 33.56 -24.23 -21.98
N ASN A 105 34.12 -23.58 -23.01
CA ASN A 105 34.83 -24.24 -24.12
C ASN A 105 36.15 -24.96 -23.71
N CYS A 106 36.43 -25.04 -22.40
CA CYS A 106 37.52 -25.79 -21.79
C CYS A 106 36.97 -26.81 -20.77
N PRO A 107 36.33 -27.91 -21.22
CA PRO A 107 35.89 -28.97 -20.31
C PRO A 107 37.08 -29.52 -19.52
N ASN A 108 36.88 -29.70 -18.22
CA ASN A 108 37.86 -30.27 -17.28
C ASN A 108 39.17 -29.48 -17.14
N PHE A 109 39.15 -28.15 -17.35
CA PHE A 109 40.33 -27.28 -17.21
C PHE A 109 41.09 -27.49 -15.89
N PHE A 110 40.41 -27.37 -14.75
CA PHE A 110 41.04 -27.53 -13.42
C PHE A 110 41.56 -28.94 -13.13
N GLU A 111 41.08 -29.96 -13.83
CA GLU A 111 41.57 -31.34 -13.72
C GLU A 111 42.78 -31.62 -14.63
N THR A 112 43.03 -30.75 -15.62
CA THR A 112 44.03 -30.95 -16.69
C THR A 112 45.16 -29.92 -16.68
N ILE A 113 45.02 -28.81 -15.96
CA ILE A 113 46.12 -27.86 -15.75
C ILE A 113 47.26 -28.46 -14.93
N THR A 114 48.48 -28.02 -15.21
CA THR A 114 49.68 -28.38 -14.45
C THR A 114 50.55 -27.15 -14.20
N GLY A 115 51.38 -27.20 -13.15
CA GLY A 115 52.32 -26.12 -12.82
C GLY A 115 51.64 -24.78 -12.49
N SER A 116 50.53 -24.79 -11.76
CA SER A 116 49.84 -23.57 -11.32
C SER A 116 50.68 -22.79 -10.30
N VAL A 117 50.83 -21.48 -10.54
CA VAL A 117 51.56 -20.54 -9.68
C VAL A 117 50.79 -19.23 -9.62
N GLU A 118 50.40 -18.81 -8.42
CA GLU A 118 49.84 -17.47 -8.17
C GLU A 118 50.94 -16.42 -8.39
N ILE A 119 50.68 -15.44 -9.25
CA ILE A 119 51.66 -14.41 -9.65
C ILE A 119 51.30 -13.01 -9.18
N ALA A 120 50.07 -12.78 -8.71
CA ALA A 120 49.65 -11.57 -8.01
C ALA A 120 48.46 -11.86 -7.08
N ASN A 121 48.38 -11.18 -5.93
CA ASN A 121 47.33 -11.30 -4.92
C ASN A 121 46.97 -9.91 -4.39
N ALA A 122 45.68 -9.59 -4.25
CA ALA A 122 45.24 -8.26 -3.81
C ALA A 122 45.86 -7.83 -2.47
N ASN A 123 45.97 -8.74 -1.50
CA ASN A 123 46.41 -8.41 -0.14
C ASN A 123 47.87 -7.95 -0.06
N THR A 124 48.74 -8.45 -0.95
CA THR A 124 50.18 -8.12 -0.98
C THR A 124 50.54 -7.15 -2.10
N TYR A 125 49.79 -7.13 -3.20
CA TYR A 125 50.03 -6.24 -4.33
C TYR A 125 49.52 -4.81 -4.06
N CYS A 126 48.39 -4.67 -3.34
CA CYS A 126 47.76 -3.36 -3.11
C CYS A 126 48.17 -2.68 -1.78
N ASN A 127 48.79 -3.40 -0.82
CA ASN A 127 49.19 -2.88 0.51
C ASN A 127 50.72 -2.74 0.67
N ALA A 128 51.36 -1.83 -0.06
CA ALA A 128 52.79 -1.54 0.07
C ALA A 128 53.06 -0.15 0.70
N ASN A 129 53.37 -0.14 2.01
CA ASN A 129 53.60 1.08 2.80
C ASN A 129 54.95 1.78 2.49
N THR A 130 55.00 2.60 1.43
CA THR A 130 56.15 3.49 1.14
C THR A 130 55.77 4.94 0.81
N GLY A 131 54.50 5.34 0.98
CA GLY A 131 54.00 6.64 0.51
C GLY A 131 53.90 7.78 1.52
N CYS A 132 53.89 7.52 2.84
CA CYS A 132 53.32 8.49 3.81
C CYS A 132 54.21 9.69 4.19
N PHE A 133 55.53 9.59 4.10
CA PHE A 133 56.46 10.64 4.54
C PHE A 133 57.40 11.07 3.42
N ASP A 134 57.41 12.37 3.12
CA ASP A 134 58.32 13.00 2.16
C ASP A 134 59.07 14.17 2.82
N ALA A 135 60.38 13.96 3.02
CA ALA A 135 61.27 14.95 3.61
C ALA A 135 61.43 16.24 2.78
N SER A 136 61.02 16.26 1.51
CA SER A 136 61.07 17.45 0.66
C SER A 136 59.92 18.44 0.92
N LEU A 137 58.84 17.99 1.58
CA LEU A 137 57.70 18.83 1.97
C LEU A 137 57.95 19.61 3.28
N VAL A 138 58.98 19.23 4.04
CA VAL A 138 59.31 19.85 5.34
C VAL A 138 59.87 21.26 5.12
N ASN A 139 59.01 22.28 5.27
CA ASN A 139 59.38 23.68 5.14
C ASN A 139 58.91 24.49 6.36
N ALA A 140 59.87 24.93 7.18
CA ALA A 140 59.60 25.58 8.46
C ALA A 140 58.99 26.99 8.35
N ASN A 141 58.90 27.58 7.14
CA ASN A 141 58.54 28.99 6.94
C ASN A 141 57.30 29.22 6.05
N SER A 142 56.57 28.18 5.64
CA SER A 142 55.47 28.28 4.65
C SER A 142 54.09 28.63 5.20
N CYS A 143 53.73 28.19 6.41
CA CYS A 143 52.40 28.47 6.99
C CYS A 143 52.48 29.74 7.84
N ILE A 144 52.43 30.91 7.17
CA ILE A 144 52.34 32.20 7.84
C ILE A 144 50.88 32.41 8.28
N ASP A 145 50.54 31.92 9.47
CA ASP A 145 49.24 32.17 10.08
C ASP A 145 49.03 33.68 10.29
N THR A 146 48.03 34.21 9.59
CA THR A 146 47.52 35.58 9.80
C THR A 146 46.01 35.59 10.08
N LEU A 147 45.36 34.42 10.06
CA LEU A 147 43.92 34.22 10.31
C LEU A 147 43.72 32.74 10.72
N GLY A 148 43.80 32.45 12.02
CA GLY A 148 43.87 31.08 12.56
C GLY A 148 42.65 30.19 12.26
N MET A 149 42.65 29.55 11.09
CA MET A 149 41.71 28.48 10.74
C MET A 149 42.16 27.16 11.36
N TYR A 150 41.62 26.87 12.55
CA TYR A 150 41.65 25.52 13.11
C TYR A 150 40.66 24.63 12.35
N SER A 151 41.18 23.63 11.64
CA SER A 151 40.41 22.70 10.81
C SER A 151 41.15 21.36 10.82
N PRO A 152 41.11 20.62 11.94
CA PRO A 152 42.08 19.57 12.25
C PRO A 152 42.04 18.41 11.26
N VAL A 153 43.19 17.81 11.02
CA VAL A 153 43.36 16.66 10.13
C VAL A 153 44.26 15.59 10.75
N CYS A 154 43.98 14.34 10.41
CA CYS A 154 44.71 13.16 10.83
C CYS A 154 45.64 12.72 9.69
N GLY A 155 46.95 12.75 9.91
CA GLY A 155 47.94 12.32 8.93
C GLY A 155 47.92 10.81 8.70
N CYS A 156 48.46 10.37 7.57
CA CYS A 156 48.69 8.94 7.31
C CYS A 156 49.70 8.29 8.30
N ASP A 157 50.39 9.10 9.11
CA ASP A 157 51.24 8.71 10.23
C ASP A 157 50.45 8.56 11.55
N ASN A 158 49.14 8.78 11.51
CA ASN A 158 48.20 8.74 12.64
C ASN A 158 48.46 9.81 13.71
N VAL A 159 49.05 10.95 13.32
CA VAL A 159 49.22 12.15 14.17
C VAL A 159 48.24 13.25 13.77
N SER A 160 47.74 14.00 14.75
CA SER A 160 46.77 15.08 14.54
C SER A 160 47.46 16.42 14.31
N TYR A 161 47.03 17.14 13.28
CA TYR A 161 47.54 18.44 12.88
C TYR A 161 46.43 19.49 12.94
N GLY A 162 46.78 20.76 13.21
CA GLY A 162 45.80 21.85 13.35
C GLY A 162 45.02 22.16 12.07
N ASN A 163 45.64 21.89 10.92
CA ASN A 163 45.08 21.95 9.58
C ASN A 163 46.00 21.22 8.57
N ASN A 164 45.58 21.14 7.30
CA ASN A 164 46.35 20.55 6.20
C ASN A 164 47.73 21.21 5.96
N CYS A 165 47.90 22.50 6.24
CA CYS A 165 49.18 23.21 6.08
C CYS A 165 50.20 22.70 7.10
N ASP A 166 49.76 22.49 8.35
CA ASP A 166 50.60 21.96 9.43
C ASP A 166 51.03 20.52 9.16
N ALA A 167 50.14 19.68 8.63
CA ALA A 167 50.46 18.30 8.22
C ALA A 167 51.48 18.26 7.09
N ALA A 168 51.31 19.06 6.04
CA ALA A 168 52.23 19.13 4.90
C ALA A 168 53.63 19.62 5.33
N ASN A 169 53.71 20.67 6.17
CA ASN A 169 54.98 21.17 6.72
C ASN A 169 55.69 20.14 7.63
N ALA A 170 54.97 19.18 8.20
CA ALA A 170 55.56 18.07 8.97
C ALA A 170 56.12 16.94 8.08
N GLY A 171 55.97 17.02 6.75
CA GLY A 171 56.43 16.02 5.80
C GLY A 171 55.41 14.95 5.46
N ILE A 172 54.14 15.11 5.86
CA ILE A 172 53.08 14.13 5.65
C ILE A 172 52.45 14.30 4.26
N THR A 173 52.39 13.21 3.49
CA THR A 173 51.96 13.25 2.07
C THR A 173 50.44 13.14 1.88
N SER A 174 49.72 12.58 2.85
CA SER A 174 48.26 12.51 2.85
C SER A 174 47.67 12.60 4.25
N SER A 175 46.49 13.21 4.36
CA SER A 175 45.75 13.34 5.62
C SER A 175 44.25 13.37 5.35
N VAL A 176 43.45 13.03 6.35
CA VAL A 176 41.99 13.04 6.32
C VAL A 176 41.42 14.05 7.34
N PRO A 177 40.27 14.70 7.11
CA PRO A 177 39.68 15.60 8.08
C PRO A 177 39.34 14.91 9.42
N GLY A 178 39.68 15.55 10.54
CA GLY A 178 39.43 15.05 11.91
C GLY A 178 40.69 15.00 12.78
N ILE A 179 40.51 14.84 14.09
CA ILE A 179 41.61 14.56 15.04
C ILE A 179 41.78 13.04 15.12
N CYS A 180 43.00 12.52 14.97
CA CYS A 180 43.28 11.10 15.20
C CYS A 180 42.90 10.72 16.63
N GLY A 181 42.12 9.64 16.81
CA GLY A 181 41.71 9.15 18.13
C GLY A 181 40.41 9.74 18.69
N THR A 182 39.70 10.60 17.95
CA THR A 182 38.26 10.86 18.17
C THR A 182 37.51 10.28 16.96
N VAL A 183 37.31 8.96 16.85
CA VAL A 183 36.52 8.05 17.71
C VAL A 183 37.22 6.66 17.76
N PHE A 184 37.19 5.83 18.83
CA PHE A 184 36.72 5.95 20.22
C PHE A 184 37.69 5.19 21.16
N ASP A 185 37.61 5.41 22.49
CA ASP A 185 38.45 4.75 23.51
C ASP A 185 37.57 3.94 24.48
N CYS A 186 37.10 2.76 24.05
CA CYS A 186 35.93 2.12 24.67
C CYS A 186 36.09 0.63 25.08
N ILE A 187 37.32 0.09 24.96
CA ILE A 187 37.68 -1.22 25.52
C ILE A 187 38.38 -1.00 26.86
N ASN A 188 37.89 -1.62 27.93
CA ASN A 188 38.53 -1.64 29.24
C ASN A 188 39.31 -2.96 29.44
N PRO A 189 40.66 -2.95 29.36
CA PRO A 189 41.46 -4.18 29.46
C PRO A 189 41.33 -4.90 30.81
N ALA A 190 40.90 -4.22 31.88
CA ALA A 190 40.69 -4.83 33.19
C ALA A 190 39.40 -5.65 33.28
N GLN A 191 38.49 -5.56 32.31
CA GLN A 191 37.25 -6.32 32.24
C GLN A 191 37.32 -7.54 31.30
N ILE A 192 38.43 -7.71 30.56
CA ILE A 192 38.61 -8.83 29.62
C ILE A 192 38.73 -10.15 30.38
N ASN A 193 37.76 -11.05 30.18
CA ASN A 193 37.72 -12.38 30.80
C ASN A 193 37.16 -13.44 29.81
N PRO A 194 37.97 -13.90 28.84
CA PRO A 194 37.52 -14.81 27.76
C PRO A 194 37.20 -16.24 28.22
N VAL A 195 37.29 -16.53 29.52
CA VAL A 195 36.91 -17.83 30.12
C VAL A 195 35.67 -17.74 31.01
N ALA A 196 35.06 -16.57 31.14
CA ALA A 196 33.78 -16.41 31.84
C ALA A 196 32.63 -16.99 31.01
N PRO A 197 31.75 -17.82 31.60
CA PRO A 197 30.64 -18.43 30.85
C PRO A 197 29.52 -17.42 30.57
N CYS A 198 29.14 -17.28 29.30
CA CYS A 198 27.92 -16.56 28.88
C CYS A 198 26.82 -17.54 28.44
N PRO A 199 25.54 -17.10 28.47
CA PRO A 199 24.44 -17.83 27.83
C PRO A 199 24.67 -17.98 26.32
N ALA A 200 24.39 -19.16 25.78
CA ALA A 200 24.46 -19.44 24.34
C ALA A 200 23.17 -18.94 23.62
N ILE A 201 22.89 -17.64 23.74
CA ILE A 201 21.76 -16.95 23.11
C ILE A 201 22.33 -15.97 22.08
N TYR A 202 21.84 -16.02 20.85
CA TYR A 202 22.26 -15.09 19.80
C TYR A 202 21.29 -13.90 19.75
N ALA A 203 21.75 -12.76 20.24
CA ALA A 203 21.02 -11.50 20.33
C ALA A 203 22.03 -10.36 20.10
N PRO A 204 22.46 -10.15 18.84
CA PRO A 204 23.71 -9.46 18.55
C PRO A 204 23.69 -7.99 18.95
N VAL A 205 24.84 -7.52 19.41
CA VAL A 205 25.09 -6.11 19.74
C VAL A 205 26.31 -5.58 19.00
N CYS A 206 26.23 -4.33 18.58
CA CYS A 206 27.33 -3.60 17.97
C CYS A 206 28.09 -2.87 19.07
N GLY A 207 29.34 -3.27 19.29
CA GLY A 207 30.25 -2.59 20.20
C GLY A 207 30.62 -1.19 19.70
N CYS A 208 30.91 -0.31 20.64
CA CYS A 208 31.49 1.02 20.41
C CYS A 208 32.85 0.99 19.67
N ASP A 209 33.48 -0.17 19.59
CA ASP A 209 34.71 -0.49 18.85
C ASP A 209 34.43 -0.90 17.39
N GLY A 210 33.17 -0.95 16.98
CA GLY A 210 32.75 -1.35 15.63
C GLY A 210 32.71 -2.87 15.42
N ILE A 211 32.82 -3.67 16.48
CA ILE A 211 32.76 -5.14 16.41
C ILE A 211 31.38 -5.66 16.84
N THR A 212 30.84 -6.58 16.06
CA THR A 212 29.61 -7.32 16.40
C THR A 212 29.93 -8.43 17.40
N TYR A 213 29.15 -8.50 18.47
CA TYR A 213 29.22 -9.56 19.48
C TYR A 213 27.90 -10.34 19.53
N ASP A 214 27.99 -11.67 19.72
CA ASP A 214 26.83 -12.59 19.73
C ASP A 214 25.73 -12.18 20.73
N ASN A 215 26.12 -11.57 21.85
CA ASN A 215 25.25 -10.92 22.83
C ASN A 215 26.03 -9.95 23.73
N ASP A 216 25.29 -9.22 24.56
CA ASP A 216 25.78 -8.25 25.55
C ASP A 216 26.78 -8.84 26.56
N CYS A 217 26.54 -10.06 27.05
CA CYS A 217 27.47 -10.76 27.95
C CYS A 217 28.83 -11.02 27.29
N VAL A 218 28.83 -11.44 26.02
CA VAL A 218 30.06 -11.70 25.25
C VAL A 218 30.80 -10.38 24.99
N ALA A 219 30.11 -9.30 24.66
CA ALA A 219 30.71 -7.97 24.52
C ALA A 219 31.40 -7.50 25.82
N GLN A 220 30.71 -7.60 26.96
CA GLN A 220 31.27 -7.19 28.26
C GLN A 220 32.49 -8.02 28.68
N ASN A 221 32.48 -9.34 28.45
CA ASN A 221 33.63 -10.21 28.73
C ASN A 221 34.82 -9.98 27.79
N MET A 222 34.62 -9.30 26.65
CA MET A 222 35.68 -8.80 25.78
C MET A 222 36.12 -7.37 26.13
N GLY A 223 35.62 -6.81 27.23
CA GLY A 223 36.01 -5.50 27.75
C GLY A 223 35.25 -4.32 27.15
N VAL A 224 34.25 -4.55 26.29
CA VAL A 224 33.46 -3.49 25.63
C VAL A 224 32.61 -2.75 26.66
N THR A 225 32.78 -1.43 26.75
CA THR A 225 32.11 -0.61 27.78
C THR A 225 30.73 -0.10 27.39
N THR A 226 30.44 0.02 26.09
CA THR A 226 29.14 0.47 25.55
C THR A 226 28.83 -0.22 24.21
N PHE A 227 27.56 -0.51 23.96
CA PHE A 227 27.10 -1.19 22.74
C PHE A 227 25.63 -0.88 22.46
N VAL A 228 25.20 -1.06 21.20
CA VAL A 228 23.80 -0.89 20.74
C VAL A 228 23.24 -2.20 20.17
N PRO A 229 21.92 -2.46 20.21
CA PRO A 229 21.33 -3.66 19.60
C PRO A 229 21.51 -3.69 18.07
N GLY A 230 21.76 -4.88 17.52
CA GLY A 230 22.03 -5.08 16.09
C GLY A 230 23.50 -5.41 15.82
N VAL A 231 23.85 -5.77 14.59
CA VAL A 231 25.24 -6.02 14.17
C VAL A 231 25.89 -4.70 13.71
N CYS A 232 27.20 -4.54 13.89
CA CYS A 232 27.90 -3.36 13.38
C CYS A 232 27.94 -3.33 11.86
N GLY A 233 27.83 -2.12 11.30
CA GLY A 233 27.89 -1.87 9.86
C GLY A 233 26.58 -2.09 9.10
N GLU A 234 25.59 -2.77 9.70
CA GLU A 234 24.21 -2.76 9.19
C GLU A 234 23.52 -1.43 9.61
N PRO A 235 22.66 -0.86 8.75
CA PRO A 235 22.02 0.42 9.04
C PRO A 235 21.03 0.28 10.21
N THR A 236 21.33 0.92 11.33
CA THR A 236 20.38 1.07 12.44
C THR A 236 19.11 1.76 11.96
N ILE A 237 17.94 1.15 12.18
CA ILE A 237 16.63 1.69 11.77
C ILE A 237 16.22 2.87 12.68
N PHE A 238 16.95 3.99 12.60
CA PHE A 238 16.49 5.35 12.92
C PHE A 238 17.44 6.37 12.27
N GLN A 239 17.29 6.60 10.97
CA GLN A 239 17.89 7.74 10.27
C GLN A 239 16.85 8.32 9.28
N PRO A 240 16.64 9.65 9.22
CA PRO A 240 15.54 10.22 8.46
C PRO A 240 15.78 10.12 6.95
N CYS A 241 14.75 9.76 6.18
CA CYS A 241 14.84 9.64 4.72
C CYS A 241 15.11 10.99 4.00
N LEU A 242 14.83 12.12 4.67
CA LEU A 242 15.08 13.47 4.17
C LEU A 242 16.14 14.16 5.04
N ASP A 243 17.19 14.70 4.41
CA ASP A 243 18.10 15.65 5.03
C ASP A 243 17.92 17.05 4.40
N PRO A 244 17.37 18.03 5.14
CA PRO A 244 17.26 19.41 4.68
C PRO A 244 18.58 20.07 4.27
N ASN A 245 19.73 19.53 4.71
CA ASN A 245 21.07 20.05 4.40
C ASN A 245 21.68 19.40 3.14
N ALA A 246 21.14 18.27 2.67
CA ALA A 246 21.60 17.58 1.45
C ALA A 246 21.00 18.15 0.15
N VAL A 247 20.17 19.19 0.25
CA VAL A 247 19.48 19.85 -0.88
C VAL A 247 20.47 20.48 -1.86
N ASN A 248 20.69 19.81 -2.99
CA ASN A 248 21.66 20.22 -4.01
C ASN A 248 21.08 21.23 -5.02
N THR A 249 21.54 22.49 -4.98
CA THR A 249 21.02 23.57 -5.83
C THR A 249 21.50 23.57 -7.30
N ASN A 250 22.31 22.58 -7.71
CA ASN A 250 22.85 22.54 -9.07
C ASN A 250 21.78 22.25 -10.16
N PRO A 251 22.02 22.67 -11.42
CA PRO A 251 21.12 22.36 -12.53
C PRO A 251 21.11 20.85 -12.81
N CYS A 252 19.92 20.22 -12.78
CA CYS A 252 19.77 18.81 -13.13
C CYS A 252 19.43 18.62 -14.63
N PRO A 253 19.93 17.55 -15.26
CA PRO A 253 19.58 17.18 -16.63
C PRO A 253 18.13 16.67 -16.72
N VAL A 254 17.45 16.98 -17.83
CA VAL A 254 16.02 16.66 -18.06
C VAL A 254 15.80 15.26 -18.69
N ASN A 255 16.75 14.34 -18.54
CA ASN A 255 16.59 12.95 -18.99
C ASN A 255 15.61 12.19 -18.09
N TYR A 256 14.78 11.34 -18.69
CA TYR A 256 13.75 10.56 -18.00
C TYR A 256 14.27 9.14 -17.72
N GLU A 257 14.78 8.93 -16.51
CA GLU A 257 15.36 7.68 -15.98
C GLU A 257 14.86 7.52 -14.53
N PRO A 258 13.60 7.11 -14.33
CA PRO A 258 12.92 7.30 -13.05
C PRO A 258 13.57 6.50 -11.91
N VAL A 259 13.56 7.12 -10.73
CA VAL A 259 13.97 6.48 -9.46
C VAL A 259 12.90 6.67 -8.39
N CYS A 260 12.74 5.68 -7.51
CA CYS A 260 11.84 5.74 -6.37
C CYS A 260 12.62 6.13 -5.10
N GLY A 261 12.35 7.30 -4.54
CA GLY A 261 12.92 7.72 -3.26
C GLY A 261 12.42 6.89 -2.08
N CYS A 262 13.23 6.79 -1.02
CA CYS A 262 12.80 6.21 0.28
C CYS A 262 11.57 6.91 0.89
N ASN A 263 11.18 8.07 0.37
CA ASN A 263 10.01 8.84 0.72
C ASN A 263 8.77 8.49 -0.13
N GLY A 264 8.84 7.44 -0.94
CA GLY A 264 7.77 7.02 -1.86
C GLY A 264 7.57 7.95 -3.05
N VAL A 265 8.45 8.93 -3.30
CA VAL A 265 8.31 9.87 -4.43
C VAL A 265 9.11 9.36 -5.63
N THR A 266 8.46 9.24 -6.79
CA THR A 266 9.14 8.97 -8.05
C THR A 266 9.74 10.26 -8.61
N TYR A 267 11.06 10.27 -8.79
CA TYR A 267 11.78 11.38 -9.41
C TYR A 267 12.12 11.06 -10.86
N VAL A 268 12.09 12.08 -11.73
CA VAL A 268 12.43 11.96 -13.17
C VAL A 268 13.82 11.36 -13.42
N ASN A 269 14.76 11.60 -12.51
CA ASN A 269 16.02 10.89 -12.37
C ASN A 269 16.64 11.14 -10.99
N SER A 270 17.72 10.41 -10.68
CA SER A 270 18.49 10.51 -9.45
C SER A 270 18.92 11.92 -9.05
N CYS A 271 19.29 12.79 -10.00
CA CYS A 271 19.66 14.18 -9.68
C CYS A 271 18.50 14.94 -9.04
N TYR A 272 17.27 14.73 -9.52
CA TYR A 272 16.09 15.37 -8.95
C TYR A 272 15.74 14.81 -7.56
N ALA A 273 16.03 13.53 -7.28
CA ALA A 273 15.89 12.93 -5.95
C ALA A 273 16.88 13.52 -4.95
N THR A 274 18.18 13.54 -5.29
CA THR A 274 19.23 14.15 -4.45
C THR A 274 18.98 15.65 -4.24
N ARG A 275 18.52 16.38 -5.26
CA ARG A 275 18.14 17.80 -5.11
C ARG A 275 17.01 18.01 -4.10
N ALA A 276 16.09 17.06 -3.96
CA ALA A 276 15.02 17.12 -2.97
C ALA A 276 15.46 16.72 -1.54
N GLY A 277 16.75 16.43 -1.32
CA GLY A 277 17.29 16.01 -0.02
C GLY A 277 17.02 14.54 0.33
N VAL A 278 16.62 13.72 -0.65
CA VAL A 278 16.33 12.29 -0.44
C VAL A 278 17.64 11.50 -0.35
N LEU A 279 17.81 10.74 0.73
CA LEU A 279 19.08 10.06 1.05
C LEU A 279 19.27 8.71 0.35
N SER A 280 18.20 8.03 -0.07
CA SER A 280 18.29 6.78 -0.83
C SER A 280 17.12 6.60 -1.80
N TYR A 281 17.36 5.87 -2.90
CA TYR A 281 16.35 5.57 -3.91
C TYR A 281 16.66 4.26 -4.65
N THR A 282 15.62 3.57 -5.13
CA THR A 282 15.72 2.40 -6.01
C THR A 282 15.49 2.80 -7.47
N ALA A 283 16.00 2.01 -8.42
CA ALA A 283 15.80 2.25 -9.85
C ALA A 283 14.41 1.83 -10.31
N GLY A 284 13.77 2.64 -11.16
CA GLY A 284 12.38 2.45 -11.58
C GLY A 284 11.44 3.46 -10.91
N GLN A 285 10.20 3.48 -11.36
CA GLN A 285 9.14 4.21 -10.65
C GLN A 285 8.80 3.45 -9.36
N CYS A 286 8.30 4.14 -8.34
CA CYS A 286 7.85 3.47 -7.12
C CYS A 286 6.70 2.51 -7.44
N GLU A 287 6.88 1.21 -7.15
CA GLU A 287 5.76 0.31 -6.94
C GLU A 287 5.13 0.66 -5.59
N ILE A 288 4.22 1.64 -5.63
CA ILE A 288 3.37 2.00 -4.52
C ILE A 288 2.08 1.20 -4.69
N THR A 289 1.86 0.23 -3.82
CA THR A 289 0.51 -0.32 -3.71
C THR A 289 -0.30 0.70 -2.92
N THR A 290 -1.18 1.41 -3.63
CA THR A 290 -2.05 2.45 -3.06
C THR A 290 -3.34 1.82 -2.54
N TYR A 291 -3.66 2.12 -1.28
CA TYR A 291 -4.92 1.76 -0.65
C TYR A 291 -5.63 3.06 -0.30
N GLU A 292 -6.93 3.13 -0.55
CA GLU A 292 -7.76 4.22 -0.06
C GLU A 292 -8.50 3.73 1.18
N VAL A 293 -8.44 4.53 2.25
CA VAL A 293 -9.16 4.30 3.49
C VAL A 293 -9.84 5.60 3.90
N CYS A 294 -10.94 5.47 4.62
CA CYS A 294 -11.63 6.63 5.18
C CYS A 294 -10.98 7.05 6.50
N ALA A 295 -11.14 8.31 6.89
CA ALA A 295 -10.84 8.74 8.25
C ALA A 295 -11.48 7.79 9.28
N ASP A 296 -10.77 7.56 10.38
CA ASP A 296 -11.15 6.65 11.48
C ASP A 296 -11.37 5.16 11.09
N ASN A 297 -10.92 4.72 9.90
CA ASN A 297 -11.10 3.36 9.41
C ASN A 297 -9.79 2.63 9.08
N ALA A 298 -9.88 1.30 9.00
CA ALA A 298 -8.74 0.42 8.78
C ALA A 298 -8.84 -0.33 7.45
N VAL A 299 -7.71 -0.47 6.74
CA VAL A 299 -7.56 -1.25 5.51
C VAL A 299 -6.47 -2.31 5.67
N GLU A 300 -6.69 -3.52 5.16
CA GLU A 300 -5.69 -4.60 5.19
C GLU A 300 -4.58 -4.32 4.18
N ILE A 301 -3.34 -4.18 4.66
CA ILE A 301 -2.15 -3.98 3.82
C ILE A 301 -1.15 -5.10 4.06
N GLY A 302 -0.34 -5.44 3.05
CA GLY A 302 0.74 -6.41 3.21
C GLY A 302 0.88 -7.42 2.08
N VAL A 303 1.40 -8.59 2.44
CA VAL A 303 1.78 -9.66 1.50
C VAL A 303 1.29 -11.02 2.00
N PRO A 304 1.10 -12.03 1.13
CA PRO A 304 0.74 -13.37 1.57
C PRO A 304 1.74 -13.95 2.58
N PHE A 305 1.25 -14.71 3.57
CA PHE A 305 2.12 -15.40 4.53
C PHE A 305 3.10 -16.36 3.85
N VAL A 306 4.38 -16.25 4.21
CA VAL A 306 5.48 -17.09 3.75
C VAL A 306 6.13 -17.73 4.99
N PRO A 307 6.13 -19.08 5.12
CA PRO A 307 6.83 -19.76 6.19
C PRO A 307 8.31 -19.35 6.25
N ASN A 308 8.90 -19.33 7.44
CA ASN A 308 10.31 -18.96 7.64
C ASN A 308 10.63 -17.51 7.20
N THR A 309 9.70 -16.58 7.40
CA THR A 309 9.87 -15.13 7.13
C THR A 309 9.56 -14.31 8.38
N ILE A 310 10.42 -13.33 8.66
CA ILE A 310 10.20 -12.26 9.65
C ILE A 310 9.66 -11.05 8.90
N TYR A 311 8.60 -10.44 9.43
CA TYR A 311 8.00 -9.22 8.92
C TYR A 311 8.35 -8.06 9.85
N ILE A 312 8.69 -6.91 9.29
CA ILE A 312 9.00 -5.68 10.05
C ILE A 312 8.32 -4.52 9.34
N TRP A 313 7.38 -3.86 10.01
CA TRP A 313 6.68 -2.68 9.51
C TRP A 313 7.20 -1.38 10.10
N SER A 314 7.23 -0.31 9.29
CA SER A 314 7.54 1.05 9.75
C SER A 314 6.75 2.10 8.94
N PRO A 315 6.05 3.05 9.59
CA PRO A 315 5.83 3.16 11.03
C PRO A 315 4.90 2.04 11.56
N ALA A 316 5.00 1.69 12.84
CA ALA A 316 4.06 0.78 13.50
C ALA A 316 2.74 1.48 13.92
N THR A 317 2.72 2.81 13.97
CA THR A 317 1.56 3.61 14.36
C THR A 317 0.38 3.38 13.42
N GLY A 318 -0.80 3.11 13.97
CA GLY A 318 -2.01 2.81 13.20
C GLY A 318 -2.08 1.37 12.65
N LEU A 319 -1.06 0.52 12.85
CA LEU A 319 -1.12 -0.90 12.48
C LEU A 319 -1.66 -1.77 13.62
N SER A 320 -2.44 -2.80 13.28
CA SER A 320 -2.88 -3.82 14.25
C SER A 320 -1.74 -4.72 14.75
N CYS A 321 -0.68 -4.86 13.97
CA CYS A 321 0.54 -5.59 14.30
C CYS A 321 1.70 -5.10 13.41
N ASP A 322 2.93 -5.12 13.93
CA ASP A 322 4.15 -4.65 13.25
C ASP A 322 5.07 -5.80 12.80
N ASN A 323 4.71 -7.04 13.15
CA ASN A 323 5.46 -8.26 12.93
C ASN A 323 4.69 -9.35 12.15
N CYS A 324 3.58 -8.97 11.53
CA CYS A 324 2.66 -9.82 10.77
C CYS A 324 2.74 -9.56 9.26
N PRO A 325 2.36 -10.52 8.40
CA PRO A 325 2.35 -10.34 6.95
C PRO A 325 1.33 -9.32 6.44
N ASP A 326 0.19 -9.19 7.14
CA ASP A 326 -1.06 -8.61 6.67
C ASP A 326 -1.78 -7.76 7.76
N PRO A 327 -1.17 -6.69 8.31
CA PRO A 327 -1.83 -5.84 9.29
C PRO A 327 -3.01 -5.04 8.73
N MET A 328 -3.98 -4.78 9.61
CA MET A 328 -4.95 -3.69 9.44
C MET A 328 -4.26 -2.36 9.72
N ALA A 329 -4.29 -1.45 8.74
CA ALA A 329 -3.72 -0.11 8.82
C ALA A 329 -4.81 0.97 8.89
N SER A 330 -4.78 1.75 9.98
CA SER A 330 -5.69 2.86 10.30
C SER A 330 -4.87 4.08 10.75
N PRO A 331 -4.17 4.78 9.85
CA PRO A 331 -3.47 6.02 10.18
C PRO A 331 -4.42 7.21 10.28
N ASP A 332 -4.10 8.19 11.13
CA ASP A 332 -4.89 9.43 11.30
C ASP A 332 -4.81 10.36 10.06
N GLU A 333 -3.72 10.29 9.30
CA GLU A 333 -3.47 11.06 8.07
C GLU A 333 -2.87 10.15 6.99
N THR A 334 -2.92 10.59 5.72
CA THR A 334 -2.34 9.83 4.59
C THR A 334 -0.88 9.44 4.86
N SER A 335 -0.61 8.13 4.92
CA SER A 335 0.64 7.58 5.47
C SER A 335 1.27 6.54 4.56
N VAL A 336 2.60 6.53 4.48
CA VAL A 336 3.38 5.49 3.80
C VAL A 336 3.88 4.50 4.83
N TYR A 337 3.43 3.25 4.70
CA TYR A 337 3.94 2.10 5.43
C TYR A 337 5.00 1.37 4.61
N THR A 338 6.08 0.97 5.27
CA THR A 338 7.17 0.22 4.65
C THR A 338 7.28 -1.14 5.31
N LEU A 339 7.09 -2.20 4.53
CA LEU A 339 7.32 -3.58 4.95
C LEU A 339 8.74 -4.00 4.56
N THR A 340 9.50 -4.51 5.52
CA THR A 340 10.73 -5.26 5.27
C THR A 340 10.49 -6.73 5.63
N THR A 341 10.80 -7.64 4.71
CA THR A 341 10.75 -9.09 4.95
C THR A 341 12.16 -9.69 4.97
N LEU A 342 12.43 -10.53 5.98
CA LEU A 342 13.69 -11.24 6.13
C LEU A 342 13.45 -12.75 6.20
N SER A 343 14.08 -13.51 5.32
CA SER A 343 14.01 -14.98 5.34
C SER A 343 14.88 -15.55 6.45
N THR A 344 14.30 -16.39 7.33
CA THR A 344 15.04 -17.08 8.40
C THR A 344 15.90 -18.25 7.88
N VAL A 345 15.88 -18.52 6.57
CA VAL A 345 16.79 -19.47 5.89
C VAL A 345 17.85 -18.75 5.02
N GLY A 346 17.92 -17.42 5.08
CA GLY A 346 18.89 -16.59 4.36
C GLY A 346 18.36 -15.98 3.07
N GLY A 347 18.84 -14.78 2.75
CA GLY A 347 18.46 -13.97 1.59
C GLY A 347 18.64 -12.47 1.86
N ALA A 348 18.65 -11.65 0.80
CA ALA A 348 18.59 -10.20 0.97
C ALA A 348 17.20 -9.77 1.45
N PRO A 349 17.08 -8.73 2.29
CA PRO A 349 15.78 -8.22 2.72
C PRO A 349 15.01 -7.67 1.51
N SER A 350 13.71 -7.97 1.43
CA SER A 350 12.81 -7.36 0.44
C SER A 350 12.02 -6.23 1.10
N VAL A 351 12.00 -5.07 0.46
CA VAL A 351 11.34 -3.85 0.92
C VAL A 351 10.19 -3.50 -0.04
N GLN A 352 9.02 -3.20 0.51
CA GLN A 352 7.83 -2.76 -0.23
C GLN A 352 7.18 -1.56 0.45
N HIS A 353 6.56 -0.68 -0.34
CA HIS A 353 5.88 0.52 0.14
C HIS A 353 4.37 0.48 -0.13
N PHE A 354 3.60 0.75 0.91
CA PHE A 354 2.15 0.75 0.93
C PHE A 354 1.70 2.17 1.27
N LEU A 355 1.07 2.87 0.33
CA LEU A 355 0.55 4.22 0.56
C LEU A 355 -0.93 4.12 0.90
N VAL A 356 -1.26 4.40 2.16
CA VAL A 356 -2.62 4.45 2.64
C VAL A 356 -3.08 5.90 2.56
N TYR A 357 -3.84 6.21 1.51
CA TYR A 357 -4.53 7.48 1.36
C TYR A 357 -5.72 7.52 2.33
N VAL A 358 -5.59 8.35 3.37
CA VAL A 358 -6.71 8.70 4.25
C VAL A 358 -7.52 9.78 3.55
N ASN A 359 -8.58 9.35 2.90
CA ASN A 359 -9.52 10.25 2.23
C ASN A 359 -10.57 10.72 3.26
N ASN A 360 -10.99 11.97 3.13
CA ASN A 360 -12.25 12.43 3.70
C ASN A 360 -13.38 11.83 2.84
N CYS A 361 -13.62 10.53 3.03
CA CYS A 361 -14.70 9.80 2.41
C CYS A 361 -16.01 10.46 2.79
N TYR A 362 -16.71 11.04 1.81
CA TYR A 362 -18.14 11.16 1.96
C TYR A 362 -18.71 9.74 1.83
N PRO A 363 -19.51 9.26 2.80
CA PRO A 363 -20.12 7.94 2.70
C PRO A 363 -20.91 7.87 1.39
N THR A 364 -20.67 6.83 0.59
CA THR A 364 -21.46 6.56 -0.60
C THR A 364 -22.92 6.34 -0.19
N TYR A 365 -23.09 5.69 0.95
CA TYR A 365 -24.35 5.52 1.65
C TYR A 365 -24.13 5.67 3.15
N SER A 366 -24.98 6.49 3.80
CA SER A 366 -24.98 6.66 5.26
C SER A 366 -26.33 6.19 5.79
N TYR A 367 -26.29 5.38 6.86
CA TYR A 367 -27.46 4.78 7.50
C TYR A 367 -27.37 4.93 9.00
N THR A 368 -28.52 5.05 9.66
CA THR A 368 -28.63 4.97 11.11
C THR A 368 -29.47 3.75 11.46
N ILE A 369 -29.03 2.96 12.44
CA ILE A 369 -29.73 1.81 13.01
C ILE A 369 -29.77 1.94 14.54
N CYS A 370 -30.69 1.25 15.20
CA CYS A 370 -30.67 1.16 16.66
C CYS A 370 -29.68 0.10 17.14
N GLU A 371 -29.23 0.21 18.39
CA GLU A 371 -28.45 -0.85 19.03
C GLU A 371 -29.19 -2.21 18.97
N GLY A 372 -28.60 -3.18 18.27
CA GLY A 372 -29.16 -4.53 18.09
C GLY A 372 -29.94 -4.76 16.80
N ASP A 373 -30.18 -3.73 15.97
CA ASP A 373 -30.79 -3.87 14.65
C ASP A 373 -29.78 -4.32 13.58
N SER A 374 -30.28 -4.57 12.36
CA SER A 374 -29.46 -4.97 11.21
C SER A 374 -30.00 -4.43 9.88
N ILE A 375 -29.11 -4.20 8.92
CA ILE A 375 -29.41 -3.63 7.60
C ILE A 375 -28.71 -4.41 6.47
N SER A 376 -29.32 -4.53 5.29
CA SER A 376 -28.65 -5.10 4.12
C SER A 376 -27.79 -4.04 3.43
N LEU A 377 -26.51 -4.32 3.22
CA LEU A 377 -25.59 -3.47 2.47
C LEU A 377 -25.37 -4.01 1.05
N GLY A 378 -24.61 -3.26 0.24
CA GLY A 378 -24.13 -3.71 -1.05
C GLY A 378 -25.13 -3.64 -2.19
N ASN A 379 -24.76 -4.28 -3.31
CA ASN A 379 -25.47 -4.23 -4.58
C ASN A 379 -26.00 -5.62 -4.99
N PRO A 380 -26.95 -5.73 -5.93
CA PRO A 380 -27.32 -7.01 -6.53
C PRO A 380 -26.10 -7.70 -7.18
N PHE A 381 -26.10 -9.04 -7.17
CA PHE A 381 -24.98 -9.83 -7.70
C PHE A 381 -24.57 -9.45 -9.14
N ILE A 382 -23.34 -8.94 -9.28
CA ILE A 382 -22.66 -8.69 -10.55
C ILE A 382 -21.82 -9.93 -10.92
N PRO A 383 -22.02 -10.54 -12.10
CA PRO A 383 -21.22 -11.68 -12.55
C PRO A 383 -19.76 -11.31 -12.82
N ASN A 384 -18.84 -12.23 -12.50
CA ASN A 384 -17.38 -12.07 -12.70
C ASN A 384 -16.73 -10.94 -11.87
N THR A 385 -17.35 -10.59 -10.75
CA THR A 385 -16.82 -9.67 -9.73
C THR A 385 -16.50 -10.44 -8.45
N LEU A 386 -15.32 -10.20 -7.89
CA LEU A 386 -14.95 -10.58 -6.53
C LEU A 386 -15.30 -9.41 -5.59
N TYR A 387 -15.83 -9.73 -4.41
CA TYR A 387 -16.23 -8.77 -3.38
C TYR A 387 -15.35 -8.99 -2.15
N ASN A 388 -14.92 -7.91 -1.50
CA ASN A 388 -14.23 -7.96 -0.22
C ASN A 388 -14.74 -6.83 0.68
N TRP A 389 -15.21 -7.16 1.89
CA TRP A 389 -15.73 -6.20 2.86
C TRP A 389 -14.82 -6.10 4.09
N ILE A 390 -14.48 -4.87 4.47
CA ILE A 390 -13.65 -4.56 5.65
C ILE A 390 -14.33 -3.43 6.45
N PRO A 391 -14.44 -3.52 7.79
CA PRO A 391 -14.14 -4.68 8.62
C PRO A 391 -15.16 -5.80 8.43
N THR A 392 -14.81 -7.04 8.77
CA THR A 392 -15.73 -8.19 8.68
C THR A 392 -16.64 -8.33 9.91
N THR A 393 -16.32 -7.65 11.01
CA THR A 393 -17.07 -7.66 12.27
C THR A 393 -18.48 -7.13 12.08
N GLY A 394 -19.49 -7.92 12.48
CA GLY A 394 -20.90 -7.55 12.36
C GLY A 394 -21.52 -7.83 10.99
N LEU A 395 -20.75 -8.30 9.99
CA LEU A 395 -21.30 -8.70 8.68
C LEU A 395 -21.68 -10.18 8.65
N SER A 396 -22.74 -10.52 7.92
CA SER A 396 -23.14 -11.92 7.67
C SER A 396 -22.16 -12.67 6.74
N CYS A 397 -21.42 -11.97 5.89
CA CYS A 397 -20.42 -12.53 4.99
C CYS A 397 -19.44 -11.45 4.47
N ALA A 398 -18.15 -11.79 4.36
CA ALA A 398 -17.10 -10.85 3.93
C ALA A 398 -16.89 -10.80 2.40
N PHE A 399 -17.33 -11.83 1.67
CA PHE A 399 -17.04 -12.01 0.23
C PHE A 399 -18.31 -12.11 -0.63
N CYS A 400 -19.42 -11.57 -0.14
CA CYS A 400 -20.73 -11.61 -0.79
C CYS A 400 -21.12 -10.22 -1.32
N PRO A 401 -21.97 -10.14 -2.36
CA PRO A 401 -22.38 -8.86 -2.94
C PRO A 401 -23.25 -8.03 -1.99
N ASN A 402 -24.04 -8.69 -1.14
CA ASN A 402 -25.04 -8.06 -0.28
C ASN A 402 -25.10 -8.68 1.14
N PRO A 403 -24.15 -8.36 2.03
CA PRO A 403 -24.19 -8.81 3.42
C PRO A 403 -25.29 -8.10 4.22
N VAL A 404 -25.76 -8.77 5.27
CA VAL A 404 -26.49 -8.13 6.37
C VAL A 404 -25.47 -7.66 7.40
N ALA A 405 -25.51 -6.38 7.74
CA ALA A 405 -24.67 -5.75 8.75
C ALA A 405 -25.45 -5.50 10.04
N SER A 406 -24.87 -5.86 11.18
CA SER A 406 -25.39 -5.62 12.53
C SER A 406 -24.26 -5.21 13.48
N PRO A 407 -23.63 -4.04 13.28
CA PRO A 407 -22.62 -3.51 14.20
C PRO A 407 -23.24 -3.08 15.54
N LEU A 408 -22.47 -3.16 16.62
CA LEU A 408 -22.88 -2.74 17.98
C LEU A 408 -22.46 -1.31 18.34
N VAL A 409 -21.65 -0.67 17.49
CA VAL A 409 -21.13 0.69 17.62
C VAL A 409 -21.05 1.31 16.23
N ASN A 410 -20.93 2.64 16.13
CA ASN A 410 -20.70 3.31 14.85
C ASN A 410 -19.56 2.61 14.09
N THR A 411 -19.85 2.14 12.88
CA THR A 411 -18.93 1.33 12.07
C THR A 411 -19.07 1.76 10.61
N VAL A 412 -17.95 1.98 9.94
CA VAL A 412 -17.94 2.18 8.48
C VAL A 412 -17.44 0.90 7.83
N TYR A 413 -18.13 0.46 6.77
CA TYR A 413 -17.75 -0.68 5.97
C TYR A 413 -17.30 -0.22 4.58
N THR A 414 -16.13 -0.69 4.17
CA THR A 414 -15.58 -0.49 2.83
C THR A 414 -15.76 -1.77 2.02
N LEU A 415 -16.48 -1.67 0.90
CA LEU A 415 -16.56 -2.71 -0.12
C LEU A 415 -15.53 -2.45 -1.21
N THR A 416 -14.66 -3.43 -1.47
CA THR A 416 -13.82 -3.50 -2.68
C THR A 416 -14.43 -4.50 -3.66
N MET A 417 -14.61 -4.07 -4.91
CA MET A 417 -15.06 -4.90 -6.03
C MET A 417 -13.96 -5.02 -7.10
N THR A 418 -13.59 -6.25 -7.46
CA THR A 418 -12.53 -6.54 -8.43
C THR A 418 -13.06 -7.41 -9.58
N SER A 419 -12.90 -6.94 -10.82
CA SER A 419 -13.24 -7.70 -12.03
C SER A 419 -12.28 -8.87 -12.25
N THR A 420 -12.80 -10.09 -12.47
CA THR A 420 -11.95 -11.26 -12.81
C THR A 420 -11.36 -11.19 -14.23
N PHE A 421 -11.70 -10.16 -15.02
CA PHE A 421 -11.09 -9.89 -16.33
C PHE A 421 -9.93 -8.88 -16.27
N GLY A 422 -9.60 -8.37 -15.08
CA GLY A 422 -8.63 -7.29 -14.88
C GLY A 422 -9.25 -5.89 -15.01
N GLY A 423 -8.51 -4.91 -14.50
CA GLY A 423 -8.95 -3.52 -14.31
C GLY A 423 -8.71 -3.05 -12.87
N ASP A 424 -8.73 -1.74 -12.65
CA ASP A 424 -8.60 -1.17 -11.31
C ASP A 424 -9.81 -1.54 -10.43
N PRO A 425 -9.63 -1.79 -9.12
CA PRO A 425 -10.72 -2.08 -8.21
C PRO A 425 -11.61 -0.85 -8.01
N THR A 426 -12.91 -1.09 -7.80
CA THR A 426 -13.88 -0.04 -7.45
C THR A 426 -14.27 -0.15 -5.98
N TYR A 427 -14.42 0.99 -5.30
CA TYR A 427 -14.70 1.07 -3.87
C TYR A 427 -16.06 1.72 -3.59
N GLU A 428 -16.77 1.22 -2.58
CA GLU A 428 -17.99 1.81 -2.03
C GLU A 428 -17.91 1.87 -0.50
N ILE A 429 -18.42 2.94 0.11
CA ILE A 429 -18.26 3.21 1.55
C ILE A 429 -19.65 3.36 2.20
N TYR A 430 -19.87 2.57 3.24
CA TYR A 430 -21.13 2.41 3.95
C TYR A 430 -20.95 2.80 5.42
N GLU A 431 -21.40 3.99 5.80
CA GLU A 431 -21.33 4.48 7.19
C GLU A 431 -22.59 4.08 7.96
N ILE A 432 -22.42 3.38 9.08
CA ILE A 432 -23.50 2.90 9.94
C ILE A 432 -23.39 3.57 11.31
N PHE A 433 -24.29 4.50 11.60
CA PHE A 433 -24.48 5.06 12.93
C PHE A 433 -25.36 4.14 13.79
N VAL A 434 -24.87 3.74 14.95
CA VAL A 434 -25.62 2.96 15.94
C VAL A 434 -26.06 3.91 17.05
N SER A 435 -27.36 4.21 17.09
CA SER A 435 -27.94 5.15 18.04
C SER A 435 -28.71 4.43 19.16
N ASP A 436 -28.66 4.98 20.37
CA ASP A 436 -29.60 4.61 21.43
C ASP A 436 -30.95 5.29 21.13
N CYS A 437 -31.79 4.58 20.38
CA CYS A 437 -33.09 5.07 19.92
C CYS A 437 -34.12 5.27 21.05
N LEU A 438 -33.80 4.91 22.30
CA LEU A 438 -34.77 4.74 23.40
C LEU A 438 -35.33 6.05 23.99
N SER A 439 -34.94 7.24 23.53
CA SER A 439 -35.44 8.51 24.10
C SER A 439 -36.12 9.51 23.17
N ASP A 440 -36.00 9.41 21.82
CA ASP A 440 -36.57 10.43 20.91
C ASP A 440 -37.00 9.88 19.53
N THR A 441 -37.14 8.55 19.39
CA THR A 441 -37.54 7.91 18.12
C THR A 441 -39.05 7.66 18.08
N LEU A 442 -39.72 8.17 17.04
CA LEU A 442 -41.12 7.84 16.78
C LEU A 442 -41.22 6.52 15.99
N TYR A 443 -41.85 5.50 16.61
CA TYR A 443 -41.97 4.15 16.06
C TYR A 443 -43.32 3.91 15.37
N TYR A 444 -43.27 3.35 14.17
CA TYR A 444 -44.43 2.93 13.38
C TYR A 444 -44.28 1.46 12.94
N GLN A 445 -45.39 0.74 12.75
CA GLN A 445 -45.41 -0.65 12.29
C GLN A 445 -46.37 -0.79 11.09
N LEU A 446 -45.89 -1.37 9.98
CA LEU A 446 -46.60 -1.41 8.68
C LEU A 446 -46.42 -2.75 7.94
N CYS A 447 -47.34 -3.09 7.01
CA CYS A 447 -47.02 -4.04 5.94
C CYS A 447 -46.01 -3.47 4.95
N PRO A 448 -45.28 -4.33 4.21
CA PRO A 448 -44.62 -3.94 2.96
C PRO A 448 -45.58 -3.21 2.02
N GLY A 449 -45.32 -1.92 1.76
CA GLY A 449 -46.11 -1.08 0.87
C GLY A 449 -47.37 -0.44 1.45
N ASP A 450 -47.65 -0.59 2.75
CA ASP A 450 -48.63 0.30 3.41
C ASP A 450 -48.12 1.73 3.42
N THR A 451 -49.03 2.70 3.38
CA THR A 451 -48.69 4.14 3.36
C THR A 451 -48.95 4.81 4.71
N LEU A 452 -47.96 5.53 5.21
CA LEU A 452 -47.98 6.31 6.44
C LEU A 452 -47.69 7.79 6.13
N GLN A 453 -48.23 8.72 6.92
CA GLN A 453 -47.79 10.12 6.91
C GLN A 453 -46.77 10.34 8.03
N LEU A 454 -45.59 10.84 7.68
CA LEU A 454 -44.59 11.27 8.66
C LEU A 454 -44.93 12.69 9.12
N VAL A 455 -44.92 12.90 10.44
CA VAL A 455 -45.28 14.19 11.06
C VAL A 455 -44.24 14.49 12.14
N PRO A 456 -43.41 15.54 11.99
CA PRO A 456 -42.46 15.94 13.02
C PRO A 456 -43.21 16.58 14.20
N GLU A 457 -42.63 16.54 15.41
CA GLU A 457 -43.29 17.05 16.62
C GLU A 457 -43.46 18.59 16.66
N TYR A 458 -42.82 19.31 15.74
CA TYR A 458 -42.76 20.77 15.72
C TYR A 458 -43.60 21.35 14.56
N SER A 459 -44.65 22.09 14.89
CA SER A 459 -45.66 22.59 13.93
C SER A 459 -45.49 24.03 13.47
N ASP A 460 -44.58 24.80 14.06
CA ASP A 460 -44.48 26.26 13.87
C ASP A 460 -43.05 26.71 13.65
N ILE A 461 -42.70 27.13 12.42
CA ILE A 461 -41.75 28.25 12.17
C ILE A 461 -41.83 28.73 10.72
N LEU A 462 -41.86 30.06 10.56
CA LEU A 462 -41.55 30.74 9.29
C LEU A 462 -40.03 30.84 9.17
N GLU A 463 -39.50 30.87 7.93
CA GLU A 463 -38.06 31.04 7.63
C GLU A 463 -37.14 29.83 7.97
N THR A 464 -37.63 28.59 7.77
CA THR A 464 -36.80 27.37 7.83
C THR A 464 -36.81 26.57 6.53
N SER A 465 -35.72 25.84 6.29
CA SER A 465 -35.66 24.71 5.34
C SER A 465 -35.80 23.38 6.08
N PHE A 466 -36.41 22.40 5.43
CA PHE A 466 -36.54 21.04 5.93
C PHE A 466 -36.19 20.01 4.85
N SER A 467 -35.59 18.89 5.27
CA SER A 467 -35.31 17.75 4.41
C SER A 467 -35.61 16.42 5.11
N TRP A 468 -35.98 15.42 4.31
CA TRP A 468 -36.15 14.03 4.71
C TRP A 468 -35.17 13.13 3.97
N THR A 469 -34.57 12.18 4.69
CA THR A 469 -33.72 11.12 4.13
C THR A 469 -34.07 9.76 4.76
N PRO A 470 -33.95 8.63 4.04
CA PRO A 470 -33.73 8.53 2.60
C PRO A 470 -34.94 9.02 1.78
N ASP A 471 -34.75 9.27 0.49
CA ASP A 471 -35.81 9.65 -0.45
C ASP A 471 -36.69 8.45 -0.88
N THR A 472 -36.24 7.23 -0.56
CA THR A 472 -36.87 5.99 -0.97
C THR A 472 -38.28 5.85 -0.41
N ASN A 473 -39.23 5.64 -1.33
CA ASN A 473 -40.66 5.51 -1.03
C ASN A 473 -41.29 6.72 -0.32
N LEU A 474 -40.71 7.93 -0.45
CA LEU A 474 -41.34 9.18 -0.04
C LEU A 474 -42.05 9.88 -1.20
N ILE A 475 -43.13 10.62 -0.92
CA ILE A 475 -43.81 11.47 -1.90
C ILE A 475 -43.06 12.78 -2.23
N CYS A 476 -42.26 13.26 -1.28
CA CYS A 476 -41.36 14.41 -1.40
C CYS A 476 -40.35 14.36 -0.25
N THR A 477 -39.15 14.92 -0.48
CA THR A 477 -38.09 15.04 0.54
C THR A 477 -38.05 16.44 1.15
N ASP A 478 -38.62 17.44 0.48
CA ASP A 478 -38.58 18.87 0.78
C ASP A 478 -39.95 19.40 1.25
N CYS A 479 -40.74 18.54 1.90
CA CYS A 479 -42.08 18.85 2.37
C CYS A 479 -42.22 18.55 3.88
N PRO A 480 -43.07 19.30 4.61
CA PRO A 480 -43.07 19.23 6.08
C PRO A 480 -43.68 17.93 6.62
N THR A 481 -44.60 17.29 5.88
CA THR A 481 -45.24 16.02 6.28
C THR A 481 -45.40 15.06 5.09
N PRO A 482 -44.33 14.38 4.64
CA PRO A 482 -44.41 13.46 3.51
C PRO A 482 -45.26 12.22 3.84
N TYR A 483 -45.81 11.63 2.79
CA TYR A 483 -46.27 10.25 2.83
C TYR A 483 -45.11 9.31 2.47
N ALA A 484 -44.99 8.22 3.21
CA ALA A 484 -43.99 7.17 3.07
C ALA A 484 -44.67 5.80 2.82
N TRP A 485 -44.13 4.97 1.93
CA TRP A 485 -44.60 3.58 1.69
C TRP A 485 -43.45 2.55 1.62
N PRO A 486 -42.59 2.48 2.65
CA PRO A 486 -41.42 1.61 2.63
C PRO A 486 -41.78 0.12 2.42
N GLN A 487 -40.95 -0.58 1.66
CA GLN A 487 -41.08 -2.03 1.42
C GLN A 487 -40.36 -2.86 2.49
N ASP A 488 -39.30 -2.29 3.07
CA ASP A 488 -38.43 -2.85 4.10
C ASP A 488 -38.34 -1.86 5.28
N THR A 489 -37.93 -2.33 6.47
CA THR A 489 -37.80 -1.45 7.64
C THR A 489 -36.89 -0.28 7.33
N THR A 490 -37.42 0.95 7.46
CA THR A 490 -36.76 2.18 7.03
C THR A 490 -36.80 3.20 8.15
N LEU A 491 -35.62 3.75 8.48
CA LEU A 491 -35.50 4.90 9.38
C LEU A 491 -35.49 6.18 8.54
N TYR A 492 -36.53 6.99 8.71
CA TYR A 492 -36.59 8.32 8.09
C TYR A 492 -36.07 9.37 9.07
N THR A 493 -35.12 10.18 8.60
CA THR A 493 -34.51 11.29 9.34
C THR A 493 -35.08 12.60 8.80
N PHE A 494 -35.68 13.40 9.69
CA PHE A 494 -36.10 14.77 9.41
C PHE A 494 -35.03 15.72 9.90
N THR A 495 -34.57 16.61 9.04
CA THR A 495 -33.64 17.69 9.39
C THR A 495 -34.31 19.03 9.14
N ASN A 496 -34.33 19.90 10.15
CA ASN A 496 -34.75 21.29 10.03
C ASN A 496 -33.53 22.21 10.20
N TYR A 497 -33.47 23.27 9.40
CA TYR A 497 -32.45 24.33 9.51
C TYR A 497 -33.13 25.69 9.55
N ASP A 498 -32.89 26.42 10.64
CA ASP A 498 -33.39 27.76 10.89
C ASP A 498 -32.43 28.82 10.34
N TRP A 499 -32.89 29.60 9.35
CA TRP A 499 -32.07 30.64 8.71
C TRP A 499 -31.84 31.88 9.60
N GLY A 500 -32.66 32.08 10.63
CA GLY A 500 -32.58 33.19 11.58
C GLY A 500 -31.60 32.93 12.74
N THR A 501 -31.52 31.69 13.22
CA THR A 501 -30.61 31.30 14.32
C THR A 501 -29.34 30.57 13.84
N GLY A 502 -29.39 29.89 12.70
CA GLY A 502 -28.35 28.98 12.23
C GLY A 502 -28.38 27.61 12.94
N GLU A 503 -29.43 27.32 13.71
CA GLU A 503 -29.59 26.06 14.43
C GLU A 503 -30.08 24.94 13.49
N VAL A 504 -29.55 23.72 13.69
CA VAL A 504 -29.97 22.51 12.97
C VAL A 504 -30.56 21.55 13.99
N THR A 505 -31.79 21.11 13.74
CA THR A 505 -32.52 20.15 14.58
C THR A 505 -32.85 18.91 13.77
N THR A 506 -32.65 17.73 14.36
CA THR A 506 -32.87 16.44 13.68
C THR A 506 -33.82 15.56 14.51
N SER A 507 -34.80 14.92 13.87
CA SER A 507 -35.67 13.93 14.51
C SER A 507 -35.79 12.64 13.70
N TYR A 508 -36.07 11.52 14.40
CA TYR A 508 -35.95 10.17 13.86
C TYR A 508 -37.31 9.44 13.86
N HIS A 509 -37.70 8.91 12.71
CA HIS A 509 -38.99 8.25 12.46
C HIS A 509 -38.73 6.82 11.96
N MET A 510 -38.78 5.85 12.88
CA MET A 510 -38.54 4.44 12.56
C MET A 510 -39.82 3.76 12.06
N VAL A 511 -39.81 3.33 10.80
CA VAL A 511 -40.94 2.60 10.19
C VAL A 511 -40.55 1.14 10.06
N ASN A 512 -40.99 0.33 11.01
CA ASN A 512 -40.77 -1.12 11.02
C ASN A 512 -41.74 -1.80 10.07
N VAL A 513 -41.20 -2.38 8.99
CA VAL A 513 -41.96 -3.03 7.94
C VAL A 513 -41.77 -4.53 8.04
N SER A 514 -42.87 -5.26 8.23
CA SER A 514 -42.82 -6.72 8.30
C SER A 514 -44.11 -7.35 7.83
N GLN A 515 -44.00 -8.45 7.10
CA GLN A 515 -45.15 -9.27 6.75
C GLN A 515 -45.87 -9.85 7.99
N ALA A 516 -45.21 -9.87 9.16
CA ALA A 516 -45.82 -10.24 10.43
C ALA A 516 -46.78 -9.17 11.00
N PHE A 517 -46.64 -7.90 10.62
CA PHE A 517 -47.59 -6.83 10.97
C PHE A 517 -48.82 -6.82 10.07
N CYS A 518 -48.86 -7.65 9.03
CA CYS A 518 -49.94 -7.64 8.08
C CYS A 518 -51.25 -8.20 8.64
N ASP A 519 -52.22 -7.30 8.77
CA ASP A 519 -53.60 -7.62 9.11
C ASP A 519 -54.30 -8.33 7.94
N THR A 520 -54.07 -9.65 7.87
CA THR A 520 -54.76 -10.56 6.96
C THR A 520 -56.28 -10.63 7.16
N THR A 521 -56.86 -9.95 8.17
CA THR A 521 -58.32 -9.90 8.38
C THR A 521 -59.03 -8.83 7.55
N ASN A 522 -58.30 -7.88 6.93
CA ASN A 522 -58.87 -6.79 6.15
C ASN A 522 -58.74 -6.92 4.62
N ALA A 523 -57.97 -7.88 4.11
CA ALA A 523 -57.96 -8.20 2.69
C ALA A 523 -59.37 -8.65 2.24
N ILE A 524 -59.93 -8.03 1.20
CA ILE A 524 -61.21 -8.48 0.60
C ILE A 524 -60.93 -9.81 -0.13
N PRO A 525 -61.43 -10.97 0.35
CA PRO A 525 -61.07 -12.24 -0.24
C PRO A 525 -61.75 -12.42 -1.60
N THR A 526 -60.98 -12.67 -2.65
CA THR A 526 -61.49 -12.98 -3.99
C THR A 526 -61.98 -14.43 -4.08
N HIS A 527 -63.00 -14.79 -3.28
CA HIS A 527 -63.51 -16.17 -3.21
C HIS A 527 -65.04 -16.33 -3.31
N ALA A 528 -65.40 -17.49 -3.86
CA ALA A 528 -66.74 -17.99 -4.18
C ALA A 528 -67.53 -17.22 -5.27
N ALA A 529 -67.62 -17.85 -6.46
CA ALA A 529 -68.53 -17.46 -7.53
C ALA A 529 -69.99 -17.64 -7.09
N GLY A 530 -70.58 -16.58 -6.55
CA GLY A 530 -71.95 -16.56 -6.01
C GLY A 530 -72.31 -15.24 -5.33
N ASN A 531 -71.33 -14.57 -4.72
CA ASN A 531 -71.54 -13.33 -3.96
C ASN A 531 -71.15 -12.03 -4.71
N GLN A 532 -71.27 -12.03 -6.05
CA GLN A 532 -70.93 -10.87 -6.86
C GLN A 532 -72.09 -9.85 -6.93
N LEU A 533 -71.80 -8.59 -6.59
CA LEU A 533 -72.73 -7.47 -6.71
C LEU A 533 -72.86 -7.01 -8.17
N ARG A 534 -74.08 -6.65 -8.58
CA ARG A 534 -74.28 -5.87 -9.80
C ARG A 534 -74.29 -4.39 -9.45
N VAL A 535 -73.47 -3.61 -10.15
CA VAL A 535 -73.34 -2.16 -9.94
C VAL A 535 -73.55 -1.42 -11.25
N TYR A 536 -74.30 -0.32 -11.21
CA TYR A 536 -74.62 0.48 -12.38
C TYR A 536 -74.90 1.95 -12.00
N PRO A 537 -74.60 2.94 -12.87
CA PRO A 537 -73.86 2.80 -14.12
C PRO A 537 -72.38 2.47 -13.86
N ASN A 538 -71.80 1.64 -14.73
CA ASN A 538 -70.38 1.32 -14.76
C ASN A 538 -69.94 1.38 -16.23
N PRO A 539 -69.17 2.40 -16.67
CA PRO A 539 -68.52 3.43 -15.85
C PRO A 539 -69.49 4.41 -15.15
N LEU A 540 -69.11 4.84 -13.94
CA LEU A 540 -69.83 5.80 -13.12
C LEU A 540 -69.43 7.24 -13.51
N GLN A 541 -70.31 7.93 -14.23
CA GLN A 541 -70.13 9.33 -14.63
C GLN A 541 -70.57 10.31 -13.53
N GLY A 542 -71.70 10.03 -12.87
CA GLY A 542 -72.25 10.86 -11.79
C GLY A 542 -71.68 10.54 -10.39
N THR A 543 -72.45 10.92 -9.36
CA THR A 543 -72.14 10.69 -7.93
C THR A 543 -73.04 9.64 -7.28
N GLU A 544 -73.94 8.99 -8.01
CA GLU A 544 -74.81 7.93 -7.49
C GLU A 544 -74.54 6.60 -8.19
N LEU A 545 -74.10 5.61 -7.42
CA LEU A 545 -73.91 4.24 -7.86
C LEU A 545 -75.05 3.37 -7.32
N PHE A 546 -75.81 2.73 -8.20
CA PHE A 546 -76.82 1.74 -7.82
C PHE A 546 -76.17 0.38 -7.63
N VAL A 547 -76.51 -0.28 -6.52
CA VAL A 547 -76.01 -1.59 -6.12
C VAL A 547 -77.20 -2.52 -6.00
N GLN A 548 -77.21 -3.61 -6.75
CA GLN A 548 -78.23 -4.63 -6.71
C GLN A 548 -77.68 -5.90 -6.02
N LEU A 549 -78.35 -6.27 -4.93
CA LEU A 549 -78.09 -7.49 -4.16
C LEU A 549 -78.73 -8.71 -4.84
N PRO A 550 -78.14 -9.90 -4.70
CA PRO A 550 -78.67 -11.13 -5.31
C PRO A 550 -79.92 -11.70 -4.61
N GLY A 551 -80.35 -11.15 -3.46
CA GLY A 551 -81.49 -11.64 -2.69
C GLY A 551 -82.32 -10.54 -2.03
N SER A 552 -83.58 -10.85 -1.70
CA SER A 552 -84.51 -9.98 -0.98
C SER A 552 -84.39 -10.17 0.54
N ASN A 553 -84.13 -9.07 1.26
CA ASN A 553 -83.92 -8.96 2.71
C ASN A 553 -82.56 -9.49 3.22
N VAL A 554 -81.53 -8.65 3.19
CA VAL A 554 -80.22 -8.94 3.81
C VAL A 554 -80.05 -8.38 5.24
N GLY A 555 -81.05 -7.65 5.73
CA GLY A 555 -81.03 -7.01 7.05
C GLY A 555 -80.22 -5.70 7.07
N ASN A 556 -79.47 -5.47 8.15
CA ASN A 556 -78.52 -4.37 8.23
C ASN A 556 -77.28 -4.69 7.38
N ALA A 557 -76.84 -3.71 6.61
CA ALA A 557 -75.70 -3.82 5.72
C ALA A 557 -74.67 -2.72 6.02
N THR A 558 -73.41 -3.11 6.18
CA THR A 558 -72.27 -2.18 6.16
C THR A 558 -71.72 -2.17 4.74
N ILE A 559 -71.79 -1.00 4.10
CA ILE A 559 -71.33 -0.76 2.74
C ILE A 559 -70.00 -0.01 2.84
N GLY A 560 -68.94 -0.58 2.31
CA GLY A 560 -67.67 0.12 2.10
C GLY A 560 -67.36 0.18 0.62
N VAL A 561 -66.93 1.34 0.14
CA VAL A 561 -66.24 1.50 -1.14
C VAL A 561 -64.76 1.71 -0.83
N TYR A 562 -63.92 1.03 -1.59
CA TYR A 562 -62.48 0.94 -1.41
C TYR A 562 -61.79 1.25 -2.74
N ASP A 563 -60.63 1.89 -2.70
CA ASP A 563 -59.77 2.02 -3.87
C ASP A 563 -59.00 0.69 -4.13
N VAL A 564 -58.06 0.73 -5.08
CA VAL A 564 -57.24 -0.43 -5.45
C VAL A 564 -56.24 -0.85 -4.36
N THR A 565 -55.95 -0.01 -3.35
CA THR A 565 -55.08 -0.36 -2.22
C THR A 565 -55.86 -0.99 -1.06
N GLY A 566 -57.20 -1.03 -1.15
CA GLY A 566 -58.05 -1.52 -0.07
C GLY A 566 -58.35 -0.46 0.99
N LYS A 567 -57.97 0.81 0.78
CA LYS A 567 -58.35 1.93 1.65
C LYS A 567 -59.81 2.29 1.43
N SER A 568 -60.59 2.41 2.50
CA SER A 568 -62.01 2.79 2.41
C SER A 568 -62.15 4.27 2.01
N VAL A 569 -62.63 4.52 0.80
CA VAL A 569 -62.94 5.87 0.28
C VAL A 569 -64.37 6.32 0.60
N ASN A 570 -65.25 5.39 0.97
CA ASN A 570 -66.58 5.71 1.47
C ASN A 570 -67.08 4.58 2.38
N MET A 571 -67.74 4.89 3.50
CA MET A 571 -68.35 3.87 4.36
C MET A 571 -69.72 4.32 4.86
N GLN A 572 -70.73 3.48 4.69
CA GLN A 572 -72.13 3.77 5.01
C GLN A 572 -72.75 2.56 5.72
N VAL A 573 -73.50 2.81 6.80
CA VAL A 573 -74.33 1.78 7.44
C VAL A 573 -75.76 1.97 6.96
N ALA A 574 -76.29 0.98 6.24
CA ALA A 574 -77.62 1.01 5.67
C ALA A 574 -78.52 -0.02 6.35
N VAL A 575 -79.61 0.47 6.94
CA VAL A 575 -80.60 -0.34 7.67
C VAL A 575 -81.65 -0.88 6.70
N ASN A 576 -82.04 -2.15 6.86
CA ASN A 576 -83.14 -2.81 6.12
C ASN A 576 -83.11 -2.66 4.58
N GLN A 577 -81.97 -2.96 3.95
CA GLN A 577 -81.86 -2.88 2.48
C GLN A 577 -82.48 -4.10 1.78
N THR A 578 -83.26 -3.86 0.73
CA THR A 578 -84.00 -4.89 -0.02
C THR A 578 -83.85 -4.70 -1.53
N GLY A 579 -83.22 -5.65 -2.22
CA GLY A 579 -83.07 -5.60 -3.69
C GLY A 579 -81.97 -4.65 -4.12
N SER A 580 -82.31 -3.40 -4.46
CA SER A 580 -81.36 -2.40 -4.96
C SER A 580 -81.36 -1.14 -4.10
N PHE A 581 -80.18 -0.54 -3.92
CA PHE A 581 -79.98 0.71 -3.19
C PHE A 581 -78.97 1.61 -3.93
N SER A 582 -78.98 2.92 -3.65
CA SER A 582 -77.97 3.84 -4.16
C SER A 582 -76.92 4.15 -3.09
N VAL A 583 -75.66 4.23 -3.52
CA VAL A 583 -74.54 4.71 -2.73
C VAL A 583 -74.12 6.06 -3.31
N LYS A 584 -74.17 7.10 -2.47
CA LYS A 584 -73.73 8.44 -2.88
C LYS A 584 -72.22 8.58 -2.68
N LEU A 585 -71.54 8.86 -3.77
CA LEU A 585 -70.09 8.92 -3.93
C LEU A 585 -69.70 10.29 -4.50
N THR A 586 -69.77 11.31 -3.66
CA THR A 586 -69.15 12.62 -3.94
C THR A 586 -67.63 12.50 -3.88
N GLU A 587 -66.95 13.23 -4.77
CA GLU A 587 -65.48 13.47 -4.72
C GLU A 587 -64.57 12.26 -4.97
N LEU A 588 -65.06 11.17 -5.59
CA LEU A 588 -64.16 10.13 -6.11
C LEU A 588 -63.41 10.60 -7.38
N PRO A 589 -62.07 10.47 -7.44
CA PRO A 589 -61.31 10.67 -8.67
C PRO A 589 -61.59 9.57 -9.69
N ALA A 590 -61.24 9.80 -10.97
CA ALA A 590 -61.33 8.77 -11.99
C ALA A 590 -60.39 7.60 -11.66
N GLY A 591 -60.89 6.36 -11.74
CA GLY A 591 -60.16 5.18 -11.27
C GLY A 591 -61.02 3.93 -11.11
N LEU A 592 -60.37 2.81 -10.76
CA LEU A 592 -61.03 1.55 -10.42
C LEU A 592 -61.30 1.50 -8.92
N PHE A 593 -62.53 1.14 -8.54
CA PHE A 593 -62.95 1.02 -7.15
C PHE A 593 -63.64 -0.32 -6.91
N PHE A 594 -63.51 -0.82 -5.69
CA PHE A 594 -64.19 -2.01 -5.19
C PHE A 594 -65.29 -1.61 -4.21
N ILE A 595 -66.39 -2.35 -4.18
CA ILE A 595 -67.45 -2.19 -3.18
C ILE A 595 -67.66 -3.50 -2.46
N ARG A 596 -67.69 -3.45 -1.12
CA ARG A 596 -67.99 -4.55 -0.22
C ARG A 596 -69.29 -4.22 0.52
N VAL A 597 -70.24 -5.13 0.49
CA VAL A 597 -71.47 -5.03 1.27
C VAL A 597 -71.50 -6.22 2.23
N GLN A 598 -71.23 -5.94 3.50
CA GLN A 598 -71.25 -6.92 4.57
C GLN A 598 -72.62 -6.93 5.23
N THR A 599 -73.22 -8.12 5.31
CA THR A 599 -74.58 -8.34 5.82
C THR A 599 -74.57 -9.55 6.76
N ASN A 600 -75.65 -9.75 7.52
CA ASN A 600 -75.80 -10.97 8.33
C ASN A 600 -75.86 -12.26 7.48
N ALA A 601 -76.20 -12.15 6.18
CA ALA A 601 -76.24 -13.27 5.24
C ALA A 601 -74.89 -13.58 4.59
N GLY A 602 -73.89 -12.69 4.74
CA GLY A 602 -72.57 -12.83 4.14
C GLY A 602 -72.00 -11.51 3.60
N ILE A 603 -70.80 -11.61 3.03
CA ILE A 603 -70.10 -10.53 2.37
C ILE A 603 -70.28 -10.65 0.86
N TYR A 604 -70.71 -9.56 0.23
CA TYR A 604 -70.86 -9.42 -1.22
C TYR A 604 -69.87 -8.38 -1.76
N VAL A 605 -69.32 -8.61 -2.95
CA VAL A 605 -68.29 -7.74 -3.54
C VAL A 605 -68.56 -7.43 -5.01
N GLY A 606 -68.16 -6.24 -5.45
CA GLY A 606 -68.21 -5.81 -6.84
C GLY A 606 -67.14 -4.77 -7.14
N SER A 607 -66.99 -4.39 -8.41
CA SER A 607 -66.09 -3.32 -8.83
C SER A 607 -66.73 -2.43 -9.89
N PHE A 608 -66.33 -1.17 -9.92
CA PHE A 608 -66.76 -0.18 -10.90
C PHE A 608 -65.64 0.79 -11.23
N VAL A 609 -65.72 1.40 -12.41
CA VAL A 609 -64.79 2.44 -12.85
C VAL A 609 -65.48 3.79 -12.70
N LYS A 610 -64.88 4.73 -11.95
CA LYS A 610 -65.24 6.15 -12.02
C LYS A 610 -64.56 6.76 -13.25
N GLN A 611 -65.32 7.50 -14.04
CA GLN A 611 -64.84 8.35 -15.15
C GLN A 611 -65.16 9.82 -14.87
#